data_AF-B9DFN1-F1
#
_entry.id   AF-B9DFN1-F1
#
_cell.length_a   1.000
_cell.length_b   1.000
_cell.length_c   1.000
_cell.angle_alpha   90.00
_cell.angle_beta   90.00
_cell.angle_gamma   90.00
#
_symmetry.space_group_name_H-M   'P 1'
#
loop_
_entity.id
_entity.type
_entity.pdbx_description
1 polymer ?
#
loop_
_entity_poly.entity_id
_entity_poly.type
_entity_poly.pdbx_seq_one_letter_code
_entity_poly.pdbx_strand_id
1 'polypeptide(L)'
;MDSQLNPSKRRKISVRHRCVACYKMFNRREHLVEHMKISYHSLHQPRCGVCLKHCKSFESVREHLNVPDHLSKGNCKAIFTKRGCTLCLQIFEEAFALAEHKNKCHLSPPRPLGTSTQRNPSSSLAGSRLKAMALDCEMVGGGADGTIDQCASVCLVDDDENVIFSTHVQPLLPVTDYRHEITGLTKEDLKDGMPLEHVRERVFSFLCGGQNDGAGRLLLVGHDLRHDMSCLKLEYPSHLLRDT
;
A
#
# COMPACT_ATOMS: atom_id res chain seq x y z
N MET A 1 54.38 20.07 50.17
CA MET A 1 53.68 18.92 49.58
C MET A 1 52.45 19.45 48.88
N ASP A 2 52.64 19.78 47.61
CA ASP A 2 51.58 20.16 46.68
C ASP A 2 50.58 19.03 46.54
N SER A 3 49.28 19.33 46.67
CA SER A 3 48.21 18.48 46.12
C SER A 3 46.99 19.34 45.83
N GLN A 4 47.13 19.94 44.65
CA GLN A 4 46.19 20.60 43.76
C GLN A 4 44.69 20.40 44.00
N LEU A 5 43.98 21.54 43.98
CA LEU A 5 42.56 21.70 43.71
C LEU A 5 42.14 20.96 42.42
N ASN A 6 41.15 20.07 42.50
CA ASN A 6 40.55 19.43 41.32
C ASN A 6 39.25 20.16 40.93
N PRO A 7 39.17 20.79 39.74
CA PRO A 7 38.06 21.63 39.36
C PRO A 7 36.81 20.82 38.99
N SER A 8 35.67 21.31 39.49
CA SER A 8 34.31 20.95 39.13
C SER A 8 34.15 20.48 37.67
N LYS A 9 33.82 19.20 37.47
CA LYS A 9 33.36 18.64 36.19
C LYS A 9 32.07 19.34 35.75
N ARG A 10 32.18 20.40 34.95
CA ARG A 10 31.05 20.95 34.19
C ARG A 10 30.53 19.87 33.25
N ARG A 11 29.35 19.32 33.53
CA ARG A 11 28.63 18.42 32.62
C ARG A 11 28.40 19.16 31.30
N LYS A 12 29.12 18.79 30.24
CA LYS A 12 28.84 19.25 28.88
C LYS A 12 27.43 18.80 28.51
N ILE A 13 26.47 19.72 28.44
CA ILE A 13 25.11 19.45 27.95
C ILE A 13 25.25 19.14 26.46
N SER A 14 25.19 17.86 26.09
CA SER A 14 25.21 17.47 24.69
C SER A 14 23.85 17.77 24.06
N VAL A 15 23.82 18.79 23.19
CA VAL A 15 22.62 19.12 22.42
C VAL A 15 22.36 17.98 21.44
N ARG A 16 21.24 17.27 21.62
CA ARG A 16 20.80 16.24 20.69
C ARG A 16 19.87 16.85 19.65
N HIS A 17 20.08 16.47 18.40
CA HIS A 17 19.33 16.94 17.23
C HIS A 17 18.29 15.89 16.84
N ARG A 18 17.04 16.30 16.61
CA ARG A 18 15.93 15.38 16.31
C ARG A 18 15.49 15.53 14.86
N CYS A 19 15.27 14.43 14.16
CA CYS A 19 14.57 14.45 12.87
C CYS A 19 13.09 14.75 13.08
N VAL A 20 12.54 15.74 12.38
CA VAL A 20 11.12 16.12 12.50
C VAL A 20 10.17 15.08 11.90
N ALA A 21 10.62 14.24 10.97
CA ALA A 21 9.78 13.26 10.30
C ALA A 21 9.71 11.92 11.05
N CYS A 22 10.86 11.35 11.45
CA CYS A 22 10.92 10.03 12.11
C CYS A 22 11.29 10.08 13.61
N TYR A 23 11.55 11.27 14.15
CA TYR A 23 11.92 11.52 15.55
C TYR A 23 13.23 10.86 16.02
N LYS A 24 14.05 10.33 15.11
CA LYS A 24 15.39 9.81 15.41
C LYS A 24 16.28 10.92 15.99
N MET A 25 16.99 10.59 17.07
CA MET A 25 17.89 11.50 17.78
C MET A 25 19.33 11.30 17.31
N PHE A 26 20.06 12.40 17.13
CA PHE A 26 21.44 12.43 16.67
C PHE A 26 22.29 13.28 17.61
N ASN A 27 23.49 12.82 17.93
CA ASN A 27 24.41 13.56 18.79
C ASN A 27 25.08 14.73 18.04
N ARG A 28 25.09 14.70 16.70
CA ARG A 28 25.69 15.71 15.82
C ARG A 28 24.68 16.17 14.78
N ARG A 29 24.68 17.47 14.45
CA ARG A 29 23.80 18.05 13.43
C ARG A 29 24.06 17.48 12.04
N GLU A 30 25.32 17.23 11.70
CA GLU A 30 25.73 16.66 10.40
C GLU A 30 25.05 15.30 10.14
N HIS A 31 24.99 14.43 11.15
CA HIS A 31 24.36 13.11 11.00
C HIS A 31 22.84 13.22 10.81
N LEU A 32 22.22 14.26 11.38
CA LEU A 32 20.80 14.54 11.12
C LEU A 32 20.59 15.00 9.67
N VAL A 33 21.44 15.90 9.17
CA VAL A 33 21.37 16.35 7.77
C VAL A 33 21.54 15.18 6.81
N GLU A 34 22.53 14.32 7.06
CA GLU A 34 22.76 13.13 6.23
C GLU A 34 21.57 12.17 6.27
N HIS A 35 21.01 11.92 7.45
CA HIS A 35 19.78 11.15 7.58
C HIS A 35 18.63 11.74 6.76
N MET A 36 18.43 13.05 6.78
CA MET A 36 17.36 13.69 6.01
C MET A 36 17.57 13.56 4.49
N LYS A 37 18.81 13.52 4.01
CA LYS A 37 19.12 13.30 2.59
C LYS A 37 18.83 11.87 2.14
N ILE A 38 19.18 10.86 2.95
CA ILE A 38 19.07 9.45 2.53
C ILE A 38 17.72 8.80 2.83
N SER A 39 16.99 9.30 3.83
CA SER A 39 15.78 8.62 4.32
C SER A 39 14.49 9.01 3.59
N TYR A 40 14.55 9.98 2.66
CA TYR A 40 13.45 10.43 1.80
C TYR A 40 12.06 10.16 2.40
N HIS A 41 11.74 10.86 3.49
CA HIS A 41 10.47 10.73 4.22
C HIS A 41 9.31 11.16 3.29
N SER A 42 8.86 10.23 2.45
CA SER A 42 7.88 10.46 1.40
C SER A 42 6.48 10.36 1.97
N LEU A 43 5.50 10.91 1.23
CA LEU A 43 4.08 10.77 1.58
C LEU A 43 3.60 9.31 1.56
N HIS A 44 4.30 8.43 0.85
CA HIS A 44 4.02 7.00 0.77
C HIS A 44 4.56 6.22 1.99
N GLN A 45 5.44 6.82 2.79
CA GLN A 45 6.00 6.14 3.96
C GLN A 45 4.94 6.02 5.08
N PRO A 46 4.74 4.82 5.66
CA PRO A 46 3.77 4.63 6.73
C PRO A 46 4.03 5.57 7.90
N ARG A 47 2.97 6.24 8.37
CA ARG A 47 3.07 7.17 9.51
C ARG A 47 2.02 6.87 10.56
N CYS A 48 2.34 7.20 11.80
CA CYS A 48 1.38 7.12 12.90
C CYS A 48 0.23 8.12 12.70
N GLY A 49 -1.03 7.66 12.69
CA GLY A 49 -2.20 8.55 12.61
C GLY A 49 -2.41 9.47 13.82
N VAL A 50 -1.64 9.30 14.91
CA VAL A 50 -1.72 10.14 16.12
C VAL A 50 -0.63 11.21 16.14
N CYS A 51 0.64 10.79 16.09
CA CYS A 51 1.78 11.73 16.19
C CYS A 51 2.42 12.08 14.84
N LEU A 52 1.94 11.51 13.73
CA LEU A 52 2.44 11.72 12.37
C LEU A 52 3.91 11.32 12.16
N LYS A 53 4.51 10.60 13.11
CA LYS A 53 5.86 10.03 12.98
C LYS A 53 5.89 9.04 11.81
N HIS A 54 6.82 9.26 10.88
CA HIS A 54 7.13 8.32 9.81
C HIS A 54 7.87 7.10 10.37
N CYS A 55 7.46 5.94 9.90
CA CYS A 55 7.98 4.63 10.26
C CYS A 55 8.49 3.92 9.00
N LYS A 56 9.53 3.09 9.17
CA LYS A 56 10.12 2.32 8.06
C LYS A 56 9.16 1.32 7.43
N SER A 57 8.13 0.87 8.16
CA SER A 57 7.12 -0.08 7.71
C SER A 57 5.84 0.04 8.55
N PHE A 58 4.73 -0.53 8.08
CA PHE A 58 3.50 -0.65 8.87
C PHE A 58 3.67 -1.47 10.14
N GLU A 59 4.58 -2.45 10.15
CA GLU A 59 4.95 -3.19 11.37
C GLU A 59 5.59 -2.27 12.42
N SER A 60 6.51 -1.39 12.00
CA SER A 60 7.07 -0.38 12.91
C SER A 60 6.02 0.65 13.39
N VAL A 61 4.95 0.88 12.63
CA VAL A 61 3.79 1.66 13.12
C VAL A 61 3.05 0.88 14.21
N ARG A 62 2.82 -0.42 14.03
CA ARG A 62 2.17 -1.28 15.06
C ARG A 62 2.98 -1.34 16.35
N GLU A 63 4.28 -1.56 16.25
CA GLU A 63 5.18 -1.52 17.42
C GLU A 63 5.09 -0.18 18.13
N HIS A 64 5.16 0.93 17.39
CA HIS A 64 5.03 2.28 17.95
C HIS A 64 3.71 2.50 18.71
N LEU A 65 2.61 1.92 18.24
CA LEU A 65 1.29 2.03 18.87
C LEU A 65 1.12 1.09 20.07
N ASN A 66 1.96 0.05 20.20
CA ASN A 66 1.90 -0.94 21.27
C ASN A 66 2.90 -0.67 22.41
N VAL A 67 4.01 0.01 22.12
CA VAL A 67 5.07 0.33 23.09
C VAL A 67 4.72 1.63 23.86
N PRO A 68 4.83 1.65 25.19
CA PRO A 68 4.73 2.88 25.98
C PRO A 68 5.85 3.88 25.65
N ASP A 69 5.47 5.11 25.30
CA ASP A 69 6.18 6.39 25.13
C ASP A 69 7.69 6.51 25.45
N HIS A 70 8.55 5.67 24.90
CA HIS A 70 10.00 5.84 25.09
C HIS A 70 10.61 6.94 24.20
N LEU A 71 9.90 7.44 23.16
CA LEU A 71 10.51 8.32 22.15
C LEU A 71 9.62 9.45 21.56
N SER A 72 8.31 9.52 21.84
CA SER A 72 7.41 10.55 21.30
C SER A 72 6.55 11.17 22.40
N LYS A 73 6.38 12.50 22.37
CA LYS A 73 5.57 13.30 23.32
C LYS A 73 4.05 13.06 23.22
N GLY A 74 3.61 11.89 22.78
CA GLY A 74 2.20 11.64 22.49
C GLY A 74 1.77 10.34 23.13
N ASN A 75 0.61 10.36 23.78
CA ASN A 75 -0.09 9.19 24.31
C ASN A 75 -0.63 8.29 23.16
N CYS A 76 0.21 7.97 22.17
CA CYS A 76 -0.17 7.30 20.92
C CYS A 76 -0.87 5.98 21.20
N LYS A 77 -0.32 5.18 22.13
CA LYS A 77 -0.92 3.94 22.60
C LYS A 77 -2.32 4.17 23.16
N ALA A 78 -2.47 5.11 24.11
CA ALA A 78 -3.76 5.35 24.76
C ALA A 78 -4.82 5.89 23.78
N ILE A 79 -4.43 6.78 22.86
CA ILE A 79 -5.33 7.31 21.82
C ILE A 79 -5.73 6.19 20.87
N PHE A 80 -4.77 5.41 20.39
CA PHE A 80 -5.01 4.31 19.47
C PHE A 80 -5.86 3.20 20.09
N THR A 81 -5.66 2.88 21.38
CA THR A 81 -6.53 1.90 22.08
C THR A 81 -7.99 2.34 22.10
N LYS A 82 -8.26 3.65 22.23
CA LYS A 82 -9.64 4.18 22.30
C LYS A 82 -10.27 4.42 20.93
N ARG A 83 -9.46 4.84 19.95
CA ARG A 83 -9.92 5.43 18.68
C ARG A 83 -9.29 4.81 17.44
N GLY A 84 -8.38 3.85 17.60
CA GLY A 84 -7.64 3.21 16.51
C GLY A 84 -8.22 1.86 16.11
N CYS A 85 -8.18 1.58 14.81
CA CYS A 85 -8.47 0.26 14.28
C CYS A 85 -7.19 -0.58 14.23
N THR A 86 -7.14 -1.71 14.93
CA THR A 86 -5.96 -2.59 14.98
C THR A 86 -5.62 -3.25 13.64
N LEU A 87 -6.56 -3.25 12.71
CA LEU A 87 -6.43 -3.88 11.40
C LEU A 87 -5.79 -2.91 10.39
N CYS A 88 -6.45 -1.78 10.13
CA CYS A 88 -6.01 -0.77 9.14
C CYS A 88 -5.21 0.39 9.72
N LEU A 89 -5.03 0.44 11.03
CA LEU A 89 -4.26 1.47 11.74
C LEU A 89 -4.82 2.90 11.62
N GLN A 90 -6.03 3.05 11.08
CA GLN A 90 -6.77 4.32 11.03
C GLN A 90 -7.15 4.79 12.44
N ILE A 91 -7.10 6.11 12.66
CA ILE A 91 -7.54 6.79 13.88
C ILE A 91 -8.81 7.57 13.57
N PHE A 92 -9.86 7.32 14.34
CA PHE A 92 -11.14 8.03 14.24
C PHE A 92 -11.19 9.17 15.24
N GLU A 93 -12.01 10.19 15.00
CA GLU A 93 -12.20 11.31 15.94
C GLU A 93 -12.92 10.83 17.20
N GLU A 94 -14.00 10.07 17.01
CA GLU A 94 -14.88 9.57 18.04
C GLU A 94 -14.88 8.04 18.13
N ALA A 95 -15.14 7.51 19.34
CA ALA A 95 -15.20 6.07 19.58
C ALA A 95 -16.35 5.39 18.82
N PHE A 96 -17.45 6.10 18.60
CA PHE A 96 -18.59 5.60 17.82
C PHE A 96 -18.22 5.37 16.34
N ALA A 97 -17.48 6.30 15.73
CA ALA A 97 -16.99 6.15 14.35
C ALA A 97 -16.03 4.94 14.22
N LEU A 98 -15.19 4.69 15.24
CA LEU A 98 -14.40 3.45 15.29
C LEU A 98 -15.29 2.20 15.38
N ALA A 99 -16.35 2.22 16.19
CA ALA A 99 -17.25 1.08 16.34
C ALA A 99 -17.98 0.77 15.02
N GLU A 100 -18.47 1.80 14.33
CA GLU A 100 -19.06 1.64 13.00
C GLU A 100 -18.03 1.15 11.98
N HIS A 101 -16.81 1.71 12.01
CA HIS A 101 -15.73 1.29 11.15
C HIS A 101 -15.30 -0.16 11.40
N LYS A 102 -15.24 -0.64 12.65
CA LYS A 102 -14.83 -2.02 12.96
C LYS A 102 -15.69 -3.05 12.24
N ASN A 103 -16.98 -2.76 12.08
CA ASN A 103 -17.93 -3.61 11.34
C ASN A 103 -17.76 -3.52 9.81
N LYS A 104 -17.09 -2.46 9.33
CA LYS A 104 -16.81 -2.18 7.91
C LYS A 104 -15.32 -2.33 7.57
N CYS A 105 -14.47 -2.71 8.53
CA CYS A 105 -13.03 -2.70 8.34
C CYS A 105 -12.61 -3.90 7.48
N HIS A 106 -12.14 -3.62 6.26
CA HIS A 106 -11.89 -4.64 5.24
C HIS A 106 -10.57 -5.40 5.38
N LEU A 107 -9.75 -5.16 6.42
CA LEU A 107 -8.51 -5.88 6.65
C LEU A 107 -8.73 -7.00 7.67
N SER A 108 -8.42 -8.24 7.32
CA SER A 108 -8.53 -9.36 8.27
C SER A 108 -7.26 -9.50 9.11
N PRO A 109 -7.35 -9.95 10.38
CA PRO A 109 -6.20 -10.52 11.07
C PRO A 109 -5.63 -11.66 10.21
N PRO A 110 -4.30 -11.84 10.12
CA PRO A 110 -3.72 -13.00 9.44
C PRO A 110 -4.36 -14.28 10.00
N ARG A 111 -4.85 -15.16 9.12
CA ARG A 111 -5.31 -16.48 9.57
C ARG A 111 -4.11 -17.21 10.17
N PRO A 112 -4.22 -17.81 11.38
CA PRO A 112 -3.17 -18.67 11.90
C PRO A 112 -2.86 -19.77 10.88
N LEU A 113 -1.60 -19.89 10.48
CA LEU A 113 -1.16 -20.95 9.57
C LEU A 113 -1.33 -22.30 10.29
N GLY A 114 -2.38 -23.05 9.93
CA GLY A 114 -2.62 -24.37 10.48
C GLY A 114 -4.11 -24.69 10.63
N THR A 115 -4.78 -25.01 9.51
CA THR A 115 -5.83 -26.05 9.44
C THR A 115 -6.40 -26.05 8.01
N SER A 116 -5.88 -26.94 7.18
CA SER A 116 -6.56 -27.32 5.94
C SER A 116 -7.83 -28.08 6.32
N THR A 117 -8.99 -27.51 6.03
CA THR A 117 -10.22 -28.32 5.84
C THR A 117 -10.92 -27.80 4.60
N GLN A 118 -10.95 -28.65 3.56
CA GLN A 118 -11.87 -28.49 2.45
C GLN A 118 -13.30 -28.34 2.99
N ARG A 119 -14.06 -27.38 2.48
CA ARG A 119 -15.52 -27.38 2.63
C ARG A 119 -16.20 -26.98 1.33
N ASN A 120 -17.17 -27.83 0.97
CA ASN A 120 -18.18 -27.64 -0.06
C ASN A 120 -18.92 -26.31 0.10
N PRO A 121 -19.36 -25.68 -1.01
CA PRO A 121 -20.18 -24.48 -0.95
C PRO A 121 -21.61 -24.86 -0.55
N SER A 122 -21.98 -24.58 0.69
CA SER A 122 -23.38 -24.54 1.11
C SER A 122 -23.68 -23.16 1.67
N SER A 123 -24.64 -22.52 1.03
CA SER A 123 -25.17 -21.19 1.30
C SER A 123 -25.45 -20.96 2.79
N SER A 124 -24.91 -19.86 3.33
CA SER A 124 -25.54 -19.17 4.46
C SER A 124 -25.20 -17.69 4.46
N LEU A 125 -26.27 -16.90 4.54
CA LEU A 125 -26.34 -15.45 4.60
C LEU A 125 -25.77 -14.96 5.94
N ALA A 126 -24.51 -14.53 5.97
CA ALA A 126 -23.88 -13.88 7.11
C ALA A 126 -22.72 -12.98 6.64
N GLY A 127 -22.87 -11.66 6.76
CA GLY A 127 -21.80 -10.66 6.61
C GLY A 127 -20.90 -10.86 5.39
N SER A 128 -21.42 -10.59 4.18
CA SER A 128 -20.70 -10.78 2.92
C SER A 128 -19.36 -10.05 2.95
N ARG A 129 -18.26 -10.80 3.03
CA ARG A 129 -16.92 -10.30 2.75
C ARG A 129 -16.95 -9.77 1.32
N LEU A 130 -16.54 -8.51 1.11
CA LEU A 130 -16.21 -8.06 -0.24
C LEU A 130 -15.06 -8.93 -0.71
N LYS A 131 -15.31 -9.74 -1.75
CA LYS A 131 -14.27 -10.49 -2.43
C LYS A 131 -13.27 -9.48 -3.02
N ALA A 132 -12.00 -9.87 -3.05
CA ALA A 132 -10.93 -9.06 -3.60
C ALA A 132 -10.43 -9.70 -4.89
N MET A 133 -9.86 -8.87 -5.74
CA MET A 133 -9.18 -9.28 -6.96
C MET A 133 -7.89 -8.48 -7.06
N ALA A 134 -6.78 -9.15 -7.34
CA ALA A 134 -5.55 -8.45 -7.66
C ALA A 134 -5.47 -8.21 -9.17
N LEU A 135 -4.93 -7.06 -9.58
CA LEU A 135 -4.69 -6.71 -10.97
C LEU A 135 -3.28 -6.16 -11.09
N ASP A 136 -2.63 -6.56 -12.17
CA ASP A 136 -1.31 -6.07 -12.57
C ASP A 136 -1.27 -5.95 -14.10
N CYS A 137 -0.60 -4.92 -14.59
CA CYS A 137 -0.44 -4.67 -16.01
C CYS A 137 1.03 -4.51 -16.37
N GLU A 138 1.38 -5.01 -17.55
CA GLU A 138 2.67 -4.72 -18.17
C GLU A 138 2.49 -3.64 -19.23
N MET A 139 3.39 -2.65 -19.24
CA MET A 139 3.33 -1.50 -20.14
C MET A 139 4.49 -1.53 -21.13
N VAL A 140 4.17 -1.21 -22.38
CA VAL A 140 5.16 -0.92 -23.43
C VAL A 140 5.13 0.57 -23.79
N GLY A 141 6.25 1.07 -24.32
CA GLY A 141 6.40 2.43 -24.81
C GLY A 141 5.91 2.59 -26.24
N GLY A 142 5.08 3.60 -26.45
CA GLY A 142 4.67 4.12 -27.75
C GLY A 142 5.11 5.57 -27.95
N GLY A 143 4.72 6.16 -29.08
CA GLY A 143 5.17 7.49 -29.49
C GLY A 143 6.58 7.48 -30.10
N ALA A 144 7.03 8.61 -30.63
CA ALA A 144 8.30 8.69 -31.36
C ALA A 144 9.52 8.34 -30.51
N ASP A 145 9.41 8.49 -29.18
CA ASP A 145 10.48 8.33 -28.19
C ASP A 145 10.19 7.25 -27.13
N GLY A 146 9.10 6.49 -27.25
CA GLY A 146 8.74 5.43 -26.30
C GLY A 146 8.19 5.91 -24.95
N THR A 147 7.90 7.21 -24.83
CA THR A 147 7.48 7.82 -23.56
C THR A 147 5.99 7.62 -23.24
N ILE A 148 5.20 7.18 -24.21
CA ILE A 148 3.75 6.97 -24.01
C ILE A 148 3.53 5.55 -23.52
N ASP A 149 3.14 5.40 -22.26
CA ASP A 149 2.79 4.10 -21.68
C ASP A 149 1.50 3.54 -22.29
N GLN A 150 1.55 2.28 -22.68
CA GLN A 150 0.40 1.54 -23.20
C GLN A 150 0.36 0.16 -22.57
N CYS A 151 -0.80 -0.23 -22.04
CA CYS A 151 -1.00 -1.59 -21.55
C CYS A 151 -0.78 -2.60 -22.68
N ALA A 152 0.06 -3.60 -22.43
CA ALA A 152 0.41 -4.67 -23.35
C ALA A 152 0.15 -6.07 -22.76
N SER A 153 -0.01 -6.17 -21.44
CA SER A 153 -0.49 -7.37 -20.77
C SER A 153 -1.31 -7.00 -19.54
N VAL A 154 -2.28 -7.82 -19.19
CA VAL A 154 -3.03 -7.70 -17.93
C VAL A 154 -3.22 -9.08 -17.31
N CYS A 155 -3.12 -9.15 -15.99
CA CYS A 155 -3.42 -10.33 -15.20
C CYS A 155 -4.38 -9.97 -14.07
N LEU A 156 -5.38 -10.82 -13.82
CA LEU A 156 -6.27 -10.77 -12.68
C LEU A 156 -6.27 -12.11 -11.94
N VAL A 157 -6.16 -12.01 -10.62
CA VAL A 157 -6.19 -13.15 -9.71
C VAL A 157 -7.24 -12.95 -8.62
N ASP A 158 -7.91 -14.03 -8.21
CA ASP A 158 -8.89 -14.00 -7.12
C ASP A 158 -8.23 -14.12 -5.73
N ASP A 159 -9.06 -14.16 -4.69
CA ASP A 159 -8.64 -14.28 -3.30
C ASP A 159 -8.07 -15.65 -2.92
N ASP A 160 -8.28 -16.66 -3.77
CA ASP A 160 -7.72 -18.00 -3.65
C ASP A 160 -6.44 -18.17 -4.53
N GLU A 161 -5.89 -17.06 -5.04
CA GLU A 161 -4.68 -17.00 -5.89
C GLU A 161 -4.84 -17.68 -7.27
N ASN A 162 -6.07 -17.93 -7.72
CA ASN A 162 -6.32 -18.46 -9.05
C ASN A 162 -6.28 -17.35 -10.10
N VAL A 163 -5.65 -17.62 -11.24
CA VAL A 163 -5.68 -16.72 -12.39
C VAL A 163 -7.06 -16.76 -13.03
N ILE A 164 -7.79 -15.66 -12.92
CA ILE A 164 -9.14 -15.50 -13.48
C ILE A 164 -9.09 -15.04 -14.93
N PHE A 165 -8.15 -14.15 -15.23
CA PHE A 165 -7.98 -13.60 -16.56
C PHE A 165 -6.54 -13.17 -16.76
N SER A 166 -5.91 -13.64 -17.83
CA SER A 166 -4.58 -13.20 -18.23
C SER A 166 -4.53 -13.15 -19.75
N THR A 167 -4.13 -12.01 -20.31
CA THR A 167 -4.06 -11.84 -21.76
C THR A 167 -3.11 -10.73 -22.15
N HIS A 168 -2.52 -10.86 -23.34
CA HIS A 168 -1.83 -9.75 -24.00
C HIS A 168 -2.85 -8.79 -24.60
N VAL A 169 -2.52 -7.50 -24.54
CA VAL A 169 -3.34 -6.40 -25.01
C VAL A 169 -2.74 -5.86 -26.30
N GLN A 170 -3.57 -5.60 -27.30
CA GLN A 170 -3.16 -4.93 -28.52
C GLN A 170 -2.92 -3.43 -28.24
N PRO A 171 -1.67 -2.93 -28.34
CA PRO A 171 -1.37 -1.51 -28.11
C PRO A 171 -2.03 -0.63 -29.18
N LEU A 172 -2.45 0.58 -28.80
CA LEU A 172 -3.17 1.50 -29.68
C LEU A 172 -2.24 2.23 -30.66
N LEU A 173 -1.03 2.54 -30.22
CA LEU A 173 0.05 3.14 -31.01
C LEU A 173 1.11 2.08 -31.29
N PRO A 174 1.85 2.22 -32.41
CA PRO A 174 3.02 1.39 -32.68
C PRO A 174 3.97 1.36 -31.48
N VAL A 175 4.37 0.16 -31.08
CA VAL A 175 5.33 -0.03 -29.99
C VAL A 175 6.72 0.38 -30.49
N THR A 176 7.33 1.34 -29.79
CA THR A 176 8.69 1.81 -30.06
C THR A 176 9.68 1.31 -29.01
N ASP A 177 9.20 0.92 -27.83
CA ASP A 177 9.99 0.26 -26.79
C ASP A 177 9.16 -0.82 -26.08
N TYR A 178 9.59 -2.07 -26.15
CA TYR A 178 8.91 -3.20 -25.49
C TYR A 178 9.23 -3.29 -24.00
N ARG A 179 10.28 -2.59 -23.54
CA ARG A 179 10.77 -2.66 -22.16
C ARG A 179 11.03 -4.09 -21.70
N HIS A 180 11.55 -4.90 -22.62
CA HIS A 180 11.65 -6.36 -22.50
C HIS A 180 12.36 -6.81 -21.22
N GLU A 181 13.38 -6.09 -20.76
CA GLU A 181 14.11 -6.42 -19.53
C GLU A 181 13.23 -6.39 -18.27
N ILE A 182 12.13 -5.63 -18.30
CA ILE A 182 11.18 -5.50 -17.20
C ILE A 182 9.94 -6.36 -17.48
N THR A 183 9.37 -6.23 -18.69
CA THR A 183 8.06 -6.82 -19.04
C THR A 183 8.15 -8.27 -19.54
N GLY A 184 9.32 -8.68 -20.03
CA GLY A 184 9.50 -9.96 -20.75
C GLY A 184 8.81 -10.04 -22.11
N LEU A 185 8.12 -8.98 -22.56
CA LEU A 185 7.30 -9.01 -23.78
C LEU A 185 8.12 -8.87 -25.05
N THR A 186 7.70 -9.59 -26.09
CA THR A 186 8.26 -9.51 -27.44
C THR A 186 7.21 -9.02 -28.45
N LYS A 187 7.65 -8.73 -29.67
CA LYS A 187 6.74 -8.36 -30.76
C LYS A 187 5.78 -9.49 -31.09
N GLU A 188 6.26 -10.73 -31.01
CA GLU A 188 5.52 -11.94 -31.28
C GLU A 188 4.39 -12.15 -30.27
N ASP A 189 4.63 -11.85 -28.99
CA ASP A 189 3.62 -11.96 -27.92
C ASP A 189 2.40 -11.06 -28.16
N LEU A 190 2.63 -9.86 -28.70
CA LEU A 190 1.59 -8.84 -28.90
C LEU A 190 0.89 -8.94 -30.27
N LYS A 191 1.35 -9.80 -31.16
CA LYS A 191 0.86 -9.89 -32.55
C LYS A 191 -0.65 -10.17 -32.61
N ASP A 192 -1.12 -11.06 -31.74
CA ASP A 192 -2.50 -11.51 -31.65
C ASP A 192 -3.17 -11.04 -30.33
N GLY A 193 -2.69 -9.91 -29.80
CA GLY A 193 -3.20 -9.32 -28.56
C GLY A 193 -4.68 -8.97 -28.66
N MET A 194 -5.39 -9.07 -27.52
CA MET A 194 -6.81 -8.72 -27.45
C MET A 194 -6.97 -7.19 -27.55
N PRO A 195 -7.93 -6.67 -28.35
CA PRO A 195 -8.20 -5.24 -28.41
C PRO A 195 -8.51 -4.68 -27.01
N LEU A 196 -7.91 -3.53 -26.68
CA LEU A 196 -8.02 -2.90 -25.36
C LEU A 196 -9.47 -2.72 -24.89
N GLU A 197 -10.39 -2.44 -25.81
CA GLU A 197 -11.82 -2.33 -25.51
C GLU A 197 -12.39 -3.63 -24.92
N HIS A 198 -12.16 -4.77 -25.56
CA HIS A 198 -12.62 -6.07 -25.06
C HIS A 198 -11.94 -6.46 -23.75
N VAL A 199 -10.66 -6.11 -23.59
CA VAL A 199 -9.93 -6.32 -22.33
C VAL A 199 -10.61 -5.55 -21.21
N ARG A 200 -10.84 -4.25 -21.41
CA ARG A 200 -11.50 -3.36 -20.45
C ARG A 200 -12.90 -3.84 -20.08
N GLU A 201 -13.69 -4.30 -21.05
CA GLU A 201 -15.01 -4.89 -20.80
C GLU A 201 -14.94 -6.13 -19.93
N ARG A 202 -13.99 -7.04 -20.20
CA ARG A 202 -13.79 -8.24 -19.39
C ARG A 202 -13.35 -7.91 -17.98
N VAL A 203 -12.33 -7.06 -17.83
CA VAL A 203 -11.85 -6.59 -16.53
C VAL A 203 -13.00 -5.96 -15.73
N PHE A 204 -13.76 -5.06 -16.34
CA PHE A 204 -14.90 -4.42 -15.67
C PHE A 204 -15.99 -5.43 -15.29
N SER A 205 -16.28 -6.41 -16.15
CA SER A 205 -17.24 -7.47 -15.87
C SER A 205 -16.84 -8.29 -14.63
N PHE A 206 -15.56 -8.66 -14.52
CA PHE A 206 -15.03 -9.34 -13.33
C PHE A 206 -15.13 -8.48 -12.07
N LEU A 207 -14.71 -7.21 -12.16
CA LEU A 207 -14.71 -6.30 -11.01
C LEU A 207 -16.13 -5.93 -10.52
N CYS A 208 -17.12 -5.90 -11.41
CA CYS A 208 -18.50 -5.55 -11.07
C CYS A 208 -19.41 -6.77 -10.84
N GLY A 209 -18.86 -7.99 -10.87
CA GLY A 209 -19.64 -9.22 -10.66
C GLY A 209 -20.76 -9.43 -11.69
N GLY A 210 -20.61 -8.87 -12.89
CA GLY A 210 -21.61 -8.93 -13.96
C GLY A 210 -22.90 -8.12 -13.73
N GLN A 211 -23.02 -7.32 -12.65
CA GLN A 211 -24.22 -6.51 -12.38
C GLN A 211 -23.92 -5.01 -12.34
N ASN A 212 -24.79 -4.22 -13.01
CA ASN A 212 -24.64 -2.77 -13.19
C ASN A 212 -25.22 -1.92 -12.03
N ASP A 213 -25.67 -2.54 -10.94
CA ASP A 213 -26.42 -1.87 -9.86
C ASP A 213 -25.55 -1.45 -8.65
N GLY A 214 -24.25 -1.73 -8.69
CA GLY A 214 -23.30 -1.29 -7.66
C GLY A 214 -23.27 -2.14 -6.38
N ALA A 215 -24.06 -3.22 -6.30
CA ALA A 215 -24.11 -4.09 -5.12
C ALA A 215 -23.04 -5.21 -5.10
N GLY A 216 -22.31 -5.42 -6.21
CA GLY A 216 -21.38 -6.54 -6.42
C GLY A 216 -19.92 -6.18 -6.70
N ARG A 217 -19.48 -4.93 -6.47
CA ARG A 217 -18.13 -4.48 -6.81
C ARG A 217 -17.05 -5.05 -5.88
N LEU A 218 -15.97 -5.57 -6.47
CA LEU A 218 -14.85 -6.18 -5.76
C LEU A 218 -13.85 -5.14 -5.24
N LEU A 219 -13.10 -5.49 -4.19
CA LEU A 219 -11.89 -4.71 -3.84
C LEU A 219 -10.80 -5.02 -4.86
N LEU A 220 -10.17 -3.98 -5.40
CA LEU A 220 -9.06 -4.14 -6.35
C LEU A 220 -7.74 -3.85 -5.66
N VAL A 221 -6.80 -4.79 -5.76
CA VAL A 221 -5.48 -4.75 -5.11
C VAL A 221 -4.39 -4.79 -6.18
N GLY A 222 -3.28 -4.08 -5.97
CA GLY A 222 -2.15 -4.05 -6.92
C GLY A 222 -1.14 -2.99 -6.52
N HIS A 223 -0.13 -2.77 -7.37
CA HIS A 223 0.93 -1.77 -7.16
C HIS A 223 0.88 -0.71 -8.26
N ASP A 224 0.74 0.56 -7.86
CA ASP A 224 0.49 1.71 -8.75
C ASP A 224 -0.76 1.53 -9.63
N LEU A 225 -1.84 1.01 -9.04
CA LEU A 225 -3.12 0.75 -9.72
C LEU A 225 -3.64 1.95 -10.53
N ARG A 226 -3.33 3.18 -10.11
CA ARG A 226 -3.75 4.39 -10.84
C ARG A 226 -3.10 4.45 -12.22
N HIS A 227 -1.85 4.04 -12.34
CA HIS A 227 -1.16 3.94 -13.61
C HIS A 227 -1.79 2.85 -14.49
N ASP A 228 -2.02 1.65 -13.93
CA ASP A 228 -2.67 0.54 -14.65
C ASP A 228 -4.05 0.94 -15.18
N MET A 229 -4.88 1.52 -14.31
CA MET A 229 -6.23 1.99 -14.68
C MET A 229 -6.19 3.05 -15.79
N SER A 230 -5.21 3.96 -15.74
CA SER A 230 -5.01 4.97 -16.79
C SER A 230 -4.66 4.31 -18.13
N CYS A 231 -3.73 3.36 -18.14
CA CYS A 231 -3.31 2.61 -19.32
C CYS A 231 -4.43 1.71 -19.87
N LEU A 232 -5.26 1.15 -18.99
CA LEU A 232 -6.47 0.39 -19.35
C LEU A 232 -7.65 1.27 -19.80
N LYS A 233 -7.56 2.60 -19.60
CA LYS A 233 -8.67 3.55 -19.78
C LYS A 233 -9.92 3.14 -19.00
N LEU A 234 -9.72 2.66 -17.77
CA LEU A 234 -10.76 2.16 -16.89
C LEU A 234 -10.89 3.06 -15.66
N GLU A 235 -12.10 3.48 -15.34
CA GLU A 235 -12.38 4.17 -14.08
C GLU A 235 -12.92 3.19 -13.05
N TYR A 236 -12.32 3.19 -11.85
CA TYR A 236 -12.78 2.39 -10.74
C TYR A 236 -12.89 3.23 -9.46
N PRO A 237 -13.90 3.00 -8.59
CA PRO A 237 -14.09 3.83 -7.41
C PRO A 237 -12.86 3.78 -6.50
N SER A 238 -12.28 4.95 -6.22
CA SER A 238 -11.04 5.08 -5.45
C SER A 238 -11.10 4.44 -4.06
N HIS A 239 -12.28 4.42 -3.42
CA HIS A 239 -12.47 3.79 -2.11
C HIS A 239 -12.38 2.25 -2.15
N LEU A 240 -12.48 1.64 -3.34
CA LEU A 240 -12.33 0.20 -3.56
C LEU A 240 -10.91 -0.21 -3.99
N LEU A 241 -10.00 0.75 -4.22
CA LEU A 241 -8.61 0.49 -4.55
C LEU A 241 -7.77 0.25 -3.29
N ARG A 242 -6.85 -0.72 -3.36
CA ARG A 242 -5.84 -1.04 -2.34
C ARG A 242 -4.49 -1.12 -3.04
N ASP A 243 -3.90 0.05 -3.18
CA ASP A 243 -2.61 0.28 -3.83
C ASP A 243 -1.48 0.06 -2.81
N THR A 244 -0.52 -0.82 -3.10
CA THR A 244 0.53 -1.27 -2.16
C THR A 244 1.86 -0.54 -2.31
#